data_AF-W7BC84-F1
#
_entry.id   AF-W7BC84-F1
#
_cell.length_a   1.000
_cell.length_b   1.000
_cell.length_c   1.000
_cell.angle_alpha   90.00
_cell.angle_beta   90.00
_cell.angle_gamma   90.00
#
_symmetry.space_group_name_H-M   'P 1'
#
loop_
_entity.id
_entity.type
_entity.pdbx_description
1 polymer ?
#
loop_
_entity_poly.entity_id
_entity_poly.type
_entity_poly.pdbx_seq_one_letter_code
_entity_poly.pdbx_strand_id
1 'polypeptide(L)' 'MCNKKEGIVLKKPIYSCEEHIEEALDDWVYEVETFPEFKLVNNSQNLWITCGYCKNKAIYIVGNECSDTKYRN' A
#
# COMPACT_ATOMS: atom_id res chain seq x y z
N MET A 1 -12.34 -1.15 -16.78
CA MET A 1 -11.31 -0.61 -17.70
C MET A 1 -10.69 0.60 -17.01
N CYS A 2 -9.59 0.43 -16.27
CA CYS A 2 -8.88 1.58 -15.69
C CYS A 2 -8.15 2.29 -16.84
N ASN A 3 -8.56 3.52 -17.12
CA ASN A 3 -8.16 4.26 -18.31
C ASN A 3 -6.66 4.59 -18.23
N LYS A 4 -5.88 4.01 -19.15
CA LYS A 4 -4.49 4.40 -19.40
C LYS A 4 -4.47 5.84 -19.93
N LYS A 5 -4.34 6.81 -19.05
CA LYS A 5 -3.89 8.16 -19.39
C LYS A 5 -2.74 8.50 -18.46
N GLU A 6 -1.55 8.45 -19.06
CA GLU A 6 -0.33 9.16 -18.67
C GLU A 6 0.19 8.88 -17.25
N GLY A 7 1.24 8.05 -17.15
CA GLY A 7 1.99 7.85 -15.90
C GLY A 7 1.36 6.83 -14.94
N ILE A 8 1.46 5.55 -15.26
CA ILE A 8 1.20 4.47 -14.29
C ILE A 8 2.18 4.60 -13.12
N VAL A 9 1.75 5.23 -12.03
CA VAL A 9 2.49 5.23 -10.76
C VAL A 9 2.42 3.80 -10.20
N LEU A 10 3.38 2.96 -10.58
CA LEU A 10 3.65 1.65 -9.98
C LEU A 10 4.16 1.84 -8.55
N LYS A 11 3.32 2.36 -7.66
CA LYS A 11 3.67 2.52 -6.24
C LYS A 11 3.39 1.20 -5.52
N LYS A 12 4.41 0.71 -4.82
CA LYS A 12 4.26 -0.46 -3.95
C LYS A 12 3.38 -0.08 -2.76
N PRO A 13 2.51 -0.99 -2.29
CA PRO A 13 1.68 -0.72 -1.14
C PRO A 13 2.53 -0.48 0.12
N ILE A 14 2.11 0.47 0.96
CA ILE A 14 2.75 0.85 2.21
C ILE A 14 2.21 -0.03 3.34
N TYR A 15 3.11 -0.54 4.19
CA TYR A 15 2.74 -1.36 5.33
C TYR A 15 2.86 -0.57 6.63
N SER A 16 1.76 -0.49 7.38
CA SER A 16 1.67 0.28 8.61
C SER A 16 1.06 -0.52 9.75
N CYS A 17 1.42 -0.15 10.98
CA CYS A 17 0.70 -0.56 12.17
C CYS A 17 -0.54 0.33 12.35
N GLU A 18 -1.40 -0.03 13.30
CA GLU A 18 -2.60 0.75 13.63
C GLU A 18 -2.28 2.21 13.97
N GLU A 19 -1.21 2.45 14.74
CA GLU A 19 -0.85 3.81 15.16
C GLU A 19 -0.29 4.68 14.02
N HIS A 20 0.22 4.09 12.95
CA HIS A 20 0.86 4.82 11.83
C HIS A 20 0.08 4.62 10.52
N ILE A 21 -1.20 4.22 10.60
CA ILE A 21 -2.05 4.07 9.43
C ILE A 21 -2.38 5.44 8.82
N GLU A 22 -2.65 6.45 9.65
CA GLU A 22 -2.99 7.80 9.22
C GLU A 22 -1.84 8.44 8.44
N GLU A 23 -0.61 8.38 8.98
CA GLU A 23 0.60 8.85 8.29
C GLU A 23 0.80 8.18 6.92
N ALA A 24 0.55 6.87 6.82
CA ALA A 24 0.68 6.15 5.55
C ALA A 24 -0.40 6.51 4.53
N LEU A 25 -1.60 6.86 5.00
CA LEU A 25 -2.66 7.37 4.14
C LEU A 25 -2.29 8.77 3.62
N ASP A 26 -1.81 9.65 4.48
CA ASP A 26 -1.38 11.00 4.11
C ASP A 26 -0.22 10.97 3.11
N ASP A 27 0.82 10.15 3.35
CA ASP A 27 1.94 9.97 2.41
C ASP A 27 1.45 9.54 1.02
N TRP A 28 0.55 8.55 0.99
CA TRP A 28 -0.01 8.08 -0.28
C TRP A 28 -0.84 9.15 -0.98
N VAL A 29 -1.71 9.86 -0.27
CA VAL A 29 -2.53 10.92 -0.83
C VAL A 29 -1.66 12.08 -1.31
N TYR A 30 -0.58 12.40 -0.61
CA TYR A 30 0.36 13.43 -1.01
C TYR A 30 1.06 13.08 -2.33
N GLU A 31 1.43 11.81 -2.52
CA GLU A 31 2.16 11.37 -3.70
C GLU A 31 1.28 11.03 -4.91
N VAL A 32 0.16 10.36 -4.68
CA VAL A 32 -0.73 9.82 -5.74
C VAL A 32 -1.95 10.73 -5.94
N GLU A 33 -2.15 11.73 -5.08
CA GLU A 33 -3.28 12.67 -5.11
C GLU A 33 -4.65 11.95 -5.13
N THR A 34 -4.68 10.70 -4.68
CA THR A 34 -5.83 9.80 -4.76
C THR A 34 -5.98 9.06 -3.44
N PHE A 35 -7.21 8.93 -2.96
CA PHE A 35 -7.51 8.19 -1.74
C PHE A 35 -7.16 6.70 -1.92
N PRO A 36 -6.21 6.16 -1.13
CA PRO A 36 -5.86 4.74 -1.19
C PRO A 36 -6.94 3.87 -0.55
N GLU A 37 -7.04 2.64 -1.03
CA GLU A 37 -7.65 1.56 -0.29
C GLU A 37 -6.67 1.03 0.76
N PHE A 38 -7.17 0.73 1.96
CA PHE A 38 -6.39 0.05 2.98
C PHE A 38 -7.12 -1.19 3.47
N LYS A 39 -6.36 -2.26 3.73
CA LYS A 39 -6.90 -3.55 4.17
C LYS A 39 -6.10 -4.08 5.35
N LEU A 40 -6.75 -4.85 6.21
CA LEU A 40 -6.08 -5.57 7.28
C LEU A 40 -5.28 -6.73 6.69
N VAL A 41 -3.98 -6.78 6.96
CA VAL A 41 -3.11 -7.87 6.56
C VAL A 41 -3.26 -8.99 7.59
N ASN A 42 -3.87 -10.09 7.16
CA ASN A 42 -4.00 -11.25 8.01
C ASN A 42 -2.61 -11.87 8.21
N ASN A 43 -2.04 -11.63 9.39
CA ASN A 43 -0.72 -12.10 9.79
C ASN A 43 -0.61 -13.63 9.91
N SER A 44 -1.69 -14.37 9.62
CA SER A 44 -1.74 -15.84 9.63
C SER A 44 -0.74 -16.51 8.66
N GLN A 45 -0.22 -15.79 7.67
CA GLN A 45 0.71 -16.34 6.68
C GLN A 45 2.21 -16.25 7.06
N ASN A 46 2.57 -16.00 8.33
CA ASN A 46 3.97 -15.85 8.76
C ASN A 46 4.76 -14.78 7.96
N LEU A 47 4.07 -13.75 7.47
CA LEU A 47 4.73 -12.63 6.83
C LEU A 47 5.30 -11.74 7.95
N TRP A 48 6.62 -11.66 8.05
CA TRP A 48 7.30 -10.71 8.94
C TRP A 48 7.22 -9.31 8.32
N ILE A 49 6.02 -8.75 8.30
CA ILE A 49 5.78 -7.40 7.81
C ILE A 49 5.93 -6.45 8.99
N THR A 50 6.87 -5.52 8.84
CA THR A 50 7.09 -4.46 9.82
C THR A 50 6.57 -3.14 9.27
N CYS A 51 6.11 -2.29 10.18
CA CYS A 51 5.69 -0.94 9.88
C CYS A 51 6.90 -0.14 9.39
N GLY A 52 6.75 0.56 8.26
CA GLY A 52 7.82 1.41 7.70
C GLY A 52 8.28 2.54 8.64
N TYR A 53 7.43 2.93 9.58
CA TYR A 53 7.65 4.06 10.49
C TYR A 53 8.31 3.64 11.81
N CYS A 54 7.73 2.66 12.50
CA CYS A 54 8.14 2.29 13.85
C CYS A 54 8.75 0.88 13.96
N LYS A 55 8.88 0.14 12.84
CA LYS A 55 9.36 -1.25 12.79
C LYS A 55 8.54 -2.26 13.61
N ASN A 56 7.43 -1.83 14.23
CA ASN A 56 6.48 -2.72 14.89
C ASN A 56 5.74 -3.58 13.87
N LYS A 57 4.97 -4.55 14.35
CA LYS A 57 4.19 -5.42 13.47
C LYS A 57 3.20 -4.61 12.63
N ALA A 58 3.32 -4.67 11.31
CA ALA A 58 2.34 -4.07 10.42
C ALA A 58 1.09 -4.94 10.35
N ILE A 59 -0.06 -4.30 10.47
CA ILE A 59 -1.37 -4.97 10.39
C ILE A 59 -2.25 -4.38 9.30
N TYR A 60 -1.83 -3.27 8.69
CA TYR A 60 -2.53 -2.63 7.57
C TYR A 60 -1.61 -2.55 6.35
N ILE A 61 -2.22 -2.70 5.18
CA ILE A 61 -1.61 -2.44 3.88
C ILE A 61 -2.40 -1.31 3.23
N VAL A 62 -1.70 -0.26 2.78
CA VAL A 62 -2.25 0.92 2.13
C VAL A 62 -1.78 0.95 0.68
N GLY A 63 -2.70 0.99 -0.26
CA GLY A 63 -2.39 1.17 -1.67
C GLY A 63 -3.43 0.55 -2.59
N ASN A 64 -3.62 1.16 -3.75
CA ASN A 64 -4.55 0.64 -4.74
C ASN A 64 -3.91 -0.49 -5.53
N GLU A 65 -4.58 -1.64 -5.52
CA GLU A 65 -4.22 -2.80 -6.34
C GLU A 65 -4.50 -2.52 -7.83
N CYS A 66 -3.59 -1.83 -8.50
CA CYS A 66 -3.54 -1.93 -9.96
C CYS A 66 -2.99 -3.31 -10.32
N SER A 67 -3.91 -4.26 -10.50
CA SER A 67 -3.67 -5.62 -10.99
C SER A 67 -3.11 -5.60 -12.41
N ASP A 68 -1.86 -5.18 -12.61
CA ASP A 68 -1.12 -5.45 -13.84
C ASP A 68 -0.30 -6.72 -13.61
N THR A 69 -1.00 -7.86 -13.67
CA THR A 69 -0.39 -9.19 -13.76
C THR A 69 0.27 -9.38 -15.13
N LYS A 70 1.21 -8.51 -15.52
CA LYS A 70 2.12 -8.76 -16.65
C LYS A 70 3.53 -8.24 -16.38
N TYR A 71 4.14 -8.72 -15.29
CA TYR A 71 5.59 -8.98 -15.36
C TYR A 71 5.79 -10.24 -16.21
N ARG A 72 6.12 -10.06 -17.49
CA ARG A 72 6.83 -11.10 -18.23
C ARG A 72 7.88 -10.48 -19.13
N ASN A 73 9.10 -10.69 -18.64
CA ASN A 73 10.42 -10.63 -19.24
C ASN A 73 10.48 -10.84 -20.76
#